data_AF-A0A5C0DY34-F1
#
_entry.id   AF-A0A5C0DY34-F1
#
_cell.length_a   1.000
_cell.length_b   1.000
_cell.length_c   1.000
_cell.angle_alpha   90.00
_cell.angle_beta   90.00
_cell.angle_gamma   90.00
#
_symmetry.space_group_name_H-M   'P 1'
#
loop_
_entity.id
_entity.type
_entity.pdbx_description
1 polymer ?
#
loop_
_entity_poly.entity_id
_entity_poly.type
_entity_poly.pdbx_seq_one_letter_code
_entity_poly.pdbx_strand_id
1 'polypeptide(L)'
;MIFEFVIVYQQNSDTDIRQILIDTLTVSLQDNYDEFEPDTVAQMIILQTQRIGNQSTNEDGNTTQTIILGFNLDLPEETEEAERVVEEFAKALTEETSPISHIVKFEDPLLQFKLAQWSAEIFAIEMKLRRVLTLIYLNAYQGVEPYKLLRDEKEQPAAKDKPTDKEMQDALENQFFHLLFSQYVNLNQRPDPKINDLLDNIRNFIKYDELQAEITRKPVQDSYDADFLAALKNKIGAIEKMRNCIAHHRRPSSRTEEGYQNAQPLISQLLDEYLERWSWNEAANGSSDEESNP
;
A
#
# COMPACT_ATOMS: atom_id res chain seq x y z
N MET A 1 3.48 -24.58 -5.82
CA MET A 1 2.85 -23.35 -5.30
C MET A 1 1.66 -23.77 -4.49
N ILE A 2 1.67 -23.51 -3.19
CA ILE A 2 0.66 -24.04 -2.27
C ILE A 2 -0.34 -22.93 -1.93
N PHE A 3 -1.62 -23.21 -2.17
CA PHE A 3 -2.74 -22.36 -1.77
C PHE A 3 -3.55 -23.07 -0.70
N GLU A 4 -3.95 -22.36 0.34
CA GLU A 4 -4.77 -22.93 1.43
C GLU A 4 -6.22 -22.48 1.30
N PHE A 5 -7.13 -23.46 1.35
CA PHE A 5 -8.56 -23.24 1.26
C PHE A 5 -9.31 -23.90 2.41
N VAL A 6 -10.43 -23.28 2.78
CA VAL A 6 -11.49 -23.89 3.58
C VAL A 6 -12.79 -23.84 2.79
N ILE A 7 -13.46 -24.97 2.66
CA ILE A 7 -14.80 -25.06 2.10
C ILE A 7 -15.83 -25.48 3.16
N VAL A 8 -17.08 -25.08 2.93
CA VAL A 8 -18.25 -25.57 3.65
C VAL A 8 -19.15 -26.27 2.65
N TYR A 9 -19.52 -27.52 2.95
CA TYR A 9 -20.39 -28.31 2.08
C TYR A 9 -21.36 -29.19 2.88
N GLN A 10 -22.43 -29.63 2.23
CA GLN A 10 -23.37 -30.61 2.78
C GLN A 10 -22.99 -32.02 2.33
N GLN A 11 -22.74 -32.91 3.28
CA GLN A 11 -22.42 -34.31 3.02
C GLN A 11 -23.65 -35.20 3.16
N ASN A 12 -23.89 -36.05 2.16
CA ASN A 12 -24.81 -37.19 2.20
C ASN A 12 -24.05 -38.50 1.88
N SER A 13 -24.75 -39.64 1.77
CA SER A 13 -24.14 -40.94 1.50
C SER A 13 -23.38 -41.03 0.18
N ASP A 14 -23.73 -40.19 -0.80
CA ASP A 14 -23.23 -40.26 -2.17
C ASP A 14 -22.21 -39.15 -2.46
N THR A 15 -21.87 -38.34 -1.45
CA THR A 15 -20.95 -37.21 -1.61
C THR A 15 -19.50 -37.67 -1.58
N ASP A 16 -18.85 -37.70 -2.74
CA ASP A 16 -17.39 -37.80 -2.85
C ASP A 16 -16.77 -36.41 -3.08
N ILE A 17 -16.56 -35.69 -1.97
CA ILE A 17 -16.00 -34.34 -2.03
C ILE A 17 -14.59 -34.32 -2.63
N ARG A 18 -13.81 -35.40 -2.47
CA ARG A 18 -12.45 -35.44 -3.01
C ARG A 18 -12.51 -35.52 -4.53
N GLN A 19 -13.35 -36.39 -5.07
CA GLN A 19 -13.52 -36.50 -6.51
C GLN A 19 -14.05 -35.19 -7.11
N ILE A 20 -15.01 -34.55 -6.45
CA ILE A 20 -15.51 -33.23 -6.86
C ILE A 20 -14.38 -32.20 -6.98
N LEU A 21 -13.52 -32.09 -5.96
CA LEU A 21 -12.38 -31.17 -6.00
C LEU A 21 -11.41 -31.47 -7.16
N ILE A 22 -11.15 -32.76 -7.41
CA ILE A 22 -10.25 -33.21 -8.49
C ILE A 22 -10.86 -32.89 -9.86
N ASP A 23 -12.15 -33.19 -10.06
CA ASP A 23 -12.84 -32.96 -11.32
C ASP A 23 -12.90 -31.46 -11.63
N THR A 24 -13.25 -30.63 -10.64
CA THR A 24 -13.26 -29.17 -10.82
C THR A 24 -11.86 -28.64 -11.15
N LEU A 25 -10.82 -29.10 -10.44
CA LEU A 25 -9.44 -28.68 -10.72
C LEU A 25 -8.99 -29.11 -12.13
N THR A 26 -9.35 -30.32 -12.55
CA THR A 26 -9.02 -30.85 -13.88
C THR A 26 -9.60 -29.96 -14.98
N VAL A 27 -10.86 -29.54 -14.84
CA VAL A 27 -11.49 -28.63 -15.81
C VAL A 27 -10.79 -27.28 -15.82
N SER A 28 -10.51 -26.69 -14.64
CA SER A 28 -9.81 -25.40 -14.58
C SER A 28 -8.39 -25.44 -15.17
N LEU A 29 -7.67 -26.54 -15.04
CA LEU A 29 -6.35 -26.71 -15.68
C LEU A 29 -6.50 -26.82 -17.21
N GLN A 30 -7.43 -27.66 -17.69
CA GLN A 30 -7.66 -27.85 -19.12
C GLN A 30 -8.09 -26.56 -19.84
N ASP A 31 -8.94 -25.75 -19.21
CA ASP A 31 -9.39 -24.47 -19.76
C ASP A 31 -8.25 -23.45 -19.89
N ASN A 32 -7.14 -23.65 -19.18
CA ASN A 32 -5.92 -22.85 -19.24
C ASN A 32 -4.76 -23.56 -19.96
N TYR A 33 -5.06 -24.62 -20.74
CA TYR A 33 -4.09 -25.38 -21.54
C TYR A 33 -3.03 -26.14 -20.72
N ASP A 34 -3.28 -26.35 -19.43
CA ASP A 34 -2.46 -27.18 -18.56
C ASP A 34 -2.94 -28.64 -18.59
N GLU A 35 -2.22 -29.50 -19.32
CA GLU A 35 -2.51 -30.94 -19.36
C GLU A 35 -1.61 -31.71 -18.39
N PHE A 36 -2.21 -32.18 -17.30
CA PHE A 36 -1.56 -33.06 -16.32
C PHE A 36 -2.23 -34.44 -16.29
N GLU A 37 -1.46 -35.48 -15.99
CA GLU A 37 -2.01 -36.83 -15.79
C GLU A 37 -3.01 -36.84 -14.61
N PRO A 38 -4.10 -37.62 -14.66
CA PRO A 38 -5.13 -37.63 -13.62
C PRO A 38 -4.60 -37.90 -12.21
N ASP A 39 -3.63 -38.81 -12.08
CA ASP A 39 -2.99 -39.13 -10.80
C ASP A 39 -2.18 -37.95 -10.25
N THR A 40 -1.61 -37.12 -11.13
CA THR A 40 -0.89 -35.91 -10.75
C THR A 40 -1.86 -34.86 -10.24
N VAL A 41 -2.97 -34.61 -10.96
CA VAL A 41 -4.01 -33.67 -10.51
C VAL A 41 -4.60 -34.10 -9.16
N ALA A 42 -4.82 -35.41 -8.97
CA ALA A 42 -5.30 -35.96 -7.70
C ALA A 42 -4.34 -35.75 -6.50
N GLN A 43 -3.04 -35.61 -6.78
CA GLN A 43 -2.02 -35.31 -5.78
C GLN A 43 -1.91 -33.82 -5.46
N MET A 44 -2.36 -32.93 -6.35
CA MET A 44 -2.40 -31.47 -6.10
C MET A 44 -3.41 -31.11 -4.99
N ILE A 45 -4.43 -31.94 -4.76
CA ILE A 45 -5.42 -31.75 -3.68
C ILE A 45 -5.00 -32.53 -2.43
N ILE A 46 -4.58 -31.80 -1.40
CA ILE A 46 -4.12 -32.37 -0.14
C ILE A 46 -5.10 -31.98 0.97
N LEU A 47 -5.97 -32.91 1.35
CA LEU A 47 -6.93 -32.71 2.45
C LEU A 47 -6.18 -32.64 3.79
N GLN A 48 -6.53 -31.66 4.63
CA GLN A 48 -5.80 -31.42 5.88
C GLN A 48 -6.69 -31.53 7.12
N THR A 49 -7.73 -30.72 7.19
CA THR A 49 -8.52 -30.54 8.40
C THR A 49 -9.99 -30.77 8.11
N GLN A 50 -10.68 -31.50 8.98
CA GLN A 50 -12.12 -31.68 8.89
C GLN A 50 -12.77 -31.33 10.22
N ARG A 51 -13.82 -30.52 10.17
CA ARG A 51 -14.70 -30.27 11.30
C ARG A 51 -16.13 -30.64 10.92
N ILE A 52 -16.71 -31.50 11.74
CA ILE A 52 -18.08 -31.95 11.61
C ILE A 52 -19.00 -30.94 12.27
N GLY A 53 -19.95 -30.41 11.50
CA GLY A 53 -20.97 -29.48 11.95
C GLY A 53 -22.30 -30.18 12.28
N ASN A 54 -23.38 -29.40 12.17
CA ASN A 54 -24.72 -29.88 12.49
C ASN A 54 -25.20 -30.91 11.46
N GLN A 55 -26.03 -31.84 11.94
CA GLN A 55 -26.71 -32.83 11.14
C GLN A 55 -28.20 -32.48 11.06
N SER A 56 -28.77 -32.59 9.87
CA SER A 56 -30.20 -32.42 9.63
C SER A 56 -30.75 -33.62 8.87
N THR A 57 -31.97 -34.03 9.20
CA THR A 57 -32.69 -35.08 8.48
C THR A 57 -33.92 -34.45 7.86
N ASN A 58 -34.12 -34.63 6.56
CA ASN A 58 -35.31 -34.12 5.87
C ASN A 58 -36.52 -35.06 6.09
N GLU A 59 -37.71 -34.65 5.61
CA GLU A 59 -38.96 -35.42 5.76
C GLU A 59 -38.91 -36.80 5.10
N ASP A 60 -38.04 -36.98 4.08
CA ASP A 60 -37.83 -38.25 3.37
C ASP A 60 -36.85 -39.20 4.09
N GLY A 61 -36.31 -38.79 5.25
CA GLY A 61 -35.34 -39.58 6.01
C GLY A 61 -33.88 -39.44 5.53
N ASN A 62 -33.60 -38.59 4.55
CA ASN A 62 -32.25 -38.31 4.09
C ASN A 62 -31.54 -37.40 5.10
N THR A 63 -30.39 -37.88 5.57
CA THR A 63 -29.58 -37.15 6.53
C THR A 63 -28.42 -36.44 5.82
N THR A 64 -28.32 -35.14 6.03
CA THR A 64 -27.22 -34.30 5.56
C THR A 64 -26.42 -33.80 6.75
N GLN A 65 -25.10 -33.74 6.60
CA GLN A 65 -24.20 -33.21 7.62
C GLN A 65 -23.40 -32.05 7.04
N THR A 66 -23.38 -30.92 7.75
CA THR A 66 -22.51 -29.81 7.36
C THR A 66 -21.07 -30.17 7.70
N ILE A 67 -20.18 -30.10 6.73
CA ILE A 67 -18.75 -30.32 6.92
C ILE A 67 -17.98 -29.03 6.58
N ILE A 68 -16.99 -28.72 7.40
CA ILE A 68 -15.98 -27.71 7.12
C ILE A 68 -14.69 -28.47 6.82
N LEU A 69 -14.16 -28.32 5.61
CA LEU A 69 -12.97 -29.03 5.13
C LEU A 69 -11.90 -28.02 4.72
N GLY A 70 -10.73 -28.12 5.35
CA GLY A 70 -9.52 -27.44 4.95
C GLY A 70 -8.67 -28.34 4.04
N PHE A 71 -8.18 -27.78 2.94
CA PHE A 71 -7.30 -28.47 2.00
C PHE A 71 -6.27 -27.51 1.40
N ASN A 72 -5.15 -28.09 0.96
CA ASN A 72 -4.17 -27.39 0.15
C ASN A 72 -4.36 -27.76 -1.32
N LEU A 73 -4.19 -26.75 -2.16
CA LEU A 73 -4.01 -26.90 -3.60
C LEU A 73 -2.53 -26.64 -3.89
N ASP A 74 -1.76 -27.69 -4.24
CA ASP A 74 -0.35 -27.60 -4.60
C ASP A 74 -0.20 -27.67 -6.12
N LEU A 75 -0.15 -26.49 -6.75
CA LEU A 75 0.06 -26.38 -8.19
C LEU A 75 1.56 -26.44 -8.51
N PRO A 76 2.00 -27.22 -9.50
CA PRO A 76 3.38 -27.19 -9.98
C PRO A 76 3.85 -25.78 -10.36
N GLU A 77 5.17 -25.53 -10.34
CA GLU A 77 5.71 -24.23 -10.75
C GLU A 77 5.55 -23.99 -12.25
N GLU A 78 5.45 -25.06 -13.04
CA GLU A 78 5.24 -25.03 -14.48
C GLU A 78 3.79 -24.76 -14.91
N THR A 79 2.82 -24.67 -13.98
CA THR A 79 1.42 -24.36 -14.33
C THR A 79 1.29 -22.99 -15.00
N GLU A 80 0.74 -22.98 -16.21
CA GLU A 80 0.48 -21.77 -16.96
C GLU A 80 -0.65 -20.95 -16.32
N GLU A 81 -0.54 -19.61 -16.34
CA GLU A 81 -1.55 -18.70 -15.78
C GLU A 81 -2.09 -19.14 -14.38
N ALA A 82 -1.24 -19.63 -13.46
CA ALA A 82 -1.68 -20.22 -12.19
C ALA A 82 -2.66 -19.34 -11.38
N GLU A 83 -2.56 -18.01 -11.48
CA GLU A 83 -3.54 -17.10 -10.88
C GLU A 83 -4.96 -17.35 -11.40
N ARG A 84 -5.10 -17.49 -12.72
CA ARG A 84 -6.36 -17.71 -13.40
C ARG A 84 -6.92 -19.10 -13.10
N VAL A 85 -6.08 -20.14 -13.12
CA VAL A 85 -6.47 -21.49 -12.71
C VAL A 85 -7.09 -21.47 -11.31
N VAL A 86 -6.43 -20.81 -10.35
CA VAL A 86 -6.91 -20.72 -8.96
C VAL A 86 -8.21 -19.93 -8.85
N GLU A 87 -8.36 -18.84 -9.62
CA GLU A 87 -9.58 -18.04 -9.66
C GLU A 87 -10.77 -18.80 -10.26
N GLU A 88 -10.57 -19.46 -11.39
CA GLU A 88 -11.58 -20.27 -12.07
C GLU A 88 -11.97 -21.48 -11.21
N PHE A 89 -11.00 -22.17 -10.61
CA PHE A 89 -11.25 -23.27 -9.67
C PHE A 89 -12.10 -22.82 -8.48
N ALA A 90 -11.70 -21.74 -7.79
CA ALA A 90 -12.44 -21.24 -6.64
C ALA A 90 -13.86 -20.77 -7.01
N LYS A 91 -14.01 -20.17 -8.19
CA LYS A 91 -15.31 -19.74 -8.72
C LYS A 91 -16.20 -20.94 -9.03
N ALA A 92 -15.69 -21.95 -9.76
CA ALA A 92 -16.44 -23.15 -10.12
C ALA A 92 -16.89 -23.93 -8.88
N LEU A 93 -16.05 -24.04 -7.85
CA LEU A 93 -16.43 -24.66 -6.58
C LEU A 93 -17.61 -23.95 -5.88
N THR A 94 -17.78 -22.64 -6.08
CA THR A 94 -18.81 -21.85 -5.38
C THR A 94 -20.08 -21.68 -6.20
N GLU A 95 -19.95 -21.49 -7.52
CA GLU A 95 -21.05 -21.12 -8.40
C GLU A 95 -21.65 -22.33 -9.13
N GLU A 96 -20.85 -23.37 -9.38
CA GLU A 96 -21.20 -24.43 -10.33
C GLU A 96 -21.26 -25.82 -9.69
N THR A 97 -20.76 -25.94 -8.45
CA THR A 97 -20.50 -27.25 -7.82
C THR A 97 -21.30 -27.46 -6.54
N SER A 98 -22.42 -28.18 -6.66
CA SER A 98 -23.09 -28.77 -5.49
C SER A 98 -22.24 -29.93 -4.95
N PRO A 99 -22.07 -30.12 -3.63
CA PRO A 99 -22.83 -29.52 -2.52
C PRO A 99 -22.08 -28.41 -1.75
N ILE A 100 -21.12 -27.72 -2.39
CA ILE A 100 -20.30 -26.69 -1.74
C ILE A 100 -21.11 -25.39 -1.67
N SER A 101 -21.17 -24.79 -0.47
CA SER A 101 -21.91 -23.55 -0.22
C SER A 101 -21.01 -22.35 0.03
N HIS A 102 -19.74 -22.59 0.37
CA HIS A 102 -18.81 -21.51 0.70
C HIS A 102 -17.37 -21.96 0.53
N ILE A 103 -16.50 -21.02 0.16
CA ILE A 103 -15.06 -21.18 0.09
C ILE A 103 -14.37 -19.93 0.64
N VAL A 104 -13.24 -20.14 1.32
CA VAL A 104 -12.35 -19.07 1.79
C VAL A 104 -10.91 -19.47 1.47
N LYS A 105 -10.16 -18.55 0.88
CA LYS A 105 -8.71 -18.70 0.62
C LYS A 105 -7.91 -17.99 1.72
N PHE A 106 -6.88 -18.63 2.24
CA PHE A 106 -6.05 -18.12 3.34
C PHE A 106 -4.63 -17.81 2.86
N GLU A 107 -3.82 -18.85 2.61
CA GLU A 107 -2.49 -18.69 2.02
C GLU A 107 -2.59 -18.59 0.50
N ASP A 108 -2.05 -17.50 -0.05
CA ASP A 108 -2.01 -17.19 -1.49
C ASP A 108 -0.62 -16.65 -1.84
N PRO A 109 0.32 -17.52 -2.31
CA PRO A 109 1.69 -17.11 -2.62
C PRO A 109 1.75 -16.08 -3.76
N LEU A 110 0.78 -16.09 -4.68
CA LEU A 110 0.73 -15.12 -5.78
C LEU A 110 0.34 -13.73 -5.25
N LEU A 111 -0.66 -13.66 -4.37
CA LEU A 111 -1.00 -12.41 -3.68
C LEU A 111 0.18 -11.92 -2.85
N GLN A 112 0.85 -12.80 -2.09
CA GLN A 112 2.01 -12.44 -1.28
C GLN A 112 3.11 -11.81 -2.15
N PHE A 113 3.42 -12.42 -3.30
CA PHE A 113 4.39 -11.88 -4.25
C PHE A 113 4.01 -10.48 -4.75
N LYS A 114 2.75 -10.29 -5.19
CA LYS A 114 2.25 -8.98 -5.65
C LYS A 114 2.31 -7.90 -4.57
N LEU A 115 1.87 -8.23 -3.35
CA LEU A 115 1.92 -7.32 -2.22
C LEU A 115 3.36 -6.92 -1.87
N ALA A 116 4.32 -7.85 -1.95
CA ALA A 116 5.73 -7.57 -1.73
C ALA A 116 6.30 -6.62 -2.81
N GLN A 117 5.94 -6.84 -4.08
CA GLN A 117 6.34 -5.95 -5.18
C GLN A 117 5.82 -4.52 -4.96
N TRP A 118 4.50 -4.35 -4.75
CA TRP A 118 3.92 -3.03 -4.52
C TRP A 118 4.46 -2.37 -3.25
N SER A 119 4.76 -3.14 -2.21
CA SER A 119 5.40 -2.63 -1.00
C SER A 119 6.77 -2.01 -1.29
N ALA A 120 7.61 -2.69 -2.09
CA ALA A 120 8.92 -2.18 -2.48
C ALA A 120 8.82 -0.90 -3.33
N GLU A 121 7.87 -0.85 -4.26
CA GLU A 121 7.62 0.35 -5.09
C GLU A 121 7.16 1.55 -4.24
N ILE A 122 6.22 1.33 -3.31
CA ILE A 122 5.72 2.39 -2.40
C ILE A 122 6.82 2.86 -1.46
N PHE A 123 7.65 1.95 -0.95
CA PHE A 123 8.81 2.31 -0.13
C PHE A 123 9.76 3.24 -0.90
N ALA A 124 10.07 2.92 -2.17
CA ALA A 124 10.92 3.76 -3.00
C ALA A 124 10.33 5.16 -3.23
N ILE A 125 9.02 5.25 -3.46
CA ILE A 125 8.29 6.52 -3.57
C ILE A 125 8.39 7.32 -2.27
N GLU A 126 8.16 6.68 -1.12
CA GLU A 126 8.20 7.36 0.17
C GLU A 126 9.60 7.88 0.50
N MET A 127 10.65 7.10 0.26
CA MET A 127 12.03 7.57 0.46
C MET A 127 12.37 8.77 -0.44
N LYS A 128 11.97 8.71 -1.72
CA LYS A 128 12.18 9.81 -2.66
C LYS A 128 11.39 11.07 -2.26
N LEU A 129 10.14 10.89 -1.82
CA LEU A 129 9.31 11.97 -1.27
C LEU A 129 9.96 12.62 -0.04
N ARG A 130 10.41 11.83 0.94
CA ARG A 130 11.11 12.34 2.12
C ARG A 130 12.36 13.12 1.75
N ARG A 131 13.13 12.66 0.76
CA ARG A 131 14.30 13.39 0.23
C ARG A 131 13.90 14.75 -0.31
N VAL A 132 12.88 14.82 -1.17
CA VAL A 132 12.38 16.08 -1.74
C VAL A 132 11.89 17.03 -0.64
N LEU A 133 11.05 16.56 0.28
CA LEU A 133 10.56 17.35 1.39
C LEU A 133 11.69 17.87 2.28
N THR A 134 12.71 17.04 2.52
CA THR A 134 13.90 17.46 3.28
C THR A 134 14.61 18.63 2.61
N LEU A 135 14.80 18.59 1.28
CA LEU A 135 15.42 19.68 0.53
C LEU A 135 14.60 20.97 0.62
N ILE A 136 13.29 20.88 0.37
CA ILE A 136 12.35 22.01 0.44
C ILE A 136 12.43 22.69 1.81
N TYR A 137 12.31 21.91 2.89
CA TYR A 137 12.19 22.48 4.22
C TYR A 137 13.52 22.94 4.80
N LEU A 138 14.65 22.31 4.44
CA LEU A 138 15.98 22.84 4.78
C LEU A 138 16.23 24.17 4.07
N ASN A 139 15.77 24.32 2.82
CA ASN A 139 15.85 25.59 2.10
C ASN A 139 14.94 26.66 2.70
N ALA A 140 13.69 26.31 3.06
CA ALA A 140 12.76 27.24 3.68
C ALA A 140 13.22 27.70 5.09
N TYR A 141 14.00 26.87 5.78
CA TYR A 141 14.42 27.09 7.16
C TYR A 141 15.95 27.09 7.32
N GLN A 142 16.64 27.89 6.51
CA GLN A 142 18.09 28.08 6.66
C GLN A 142 18.45 28.58 8.08
N GLY A 143 19.49 27.99 8.66
CA GLY A 143 19.97 28.33 10.00
C GLY A 143 19.16 27.74 11.16
N VAL A 144 18.16 26.90 10.87
CA VAL A 144 17.36 26.17 11.87
C VAL A 144 17.93 24.77 12.06
N GLU A 145 17.75 24.20 13.26
CA GLU A 145 18.13 22.81 13.52
C GLU A 145 17.39 21.85 12.57
N PRO A 146 18.09 20.89 11.92
CA PRO A 146 17.52 20.01 10.90
C PRO A 146 16.48 19.02 11.45
N TYR A 147 16.30 18.99 12.78
CA TYR A 147 15.33 18.15 13.48
C TYR A 147 14.01 18.89 13.82
N LYS A 148 13.88 20.17 13.43
CA LYS A 148 12.72 21.03 13.70
C LYS A 148 12.10 21.60 12.41
N LEU A 149 12.16 20.83 11.31
CA LEU A 149 11.67 21.22 10.00
C LEU A 149 10.15 21.45 9.96
N LEU A 150 9.37 20.75 10.78
CA LEU A 150 7.91 20.88 10.85
C LEU A 150 7.45 21.94 11.85
N ARG A 151 8.32 22.82 12.36
CA ARG A 151 7.97 23.75 13.46
C ARG A 151 6.73 24.62 13.23
N ASP A 152 6.48 25.04 11.98
CA ASP A 152 5.31 25.85 11.63
C ASP A 152 4.19 25.01 10.98
N GLU A 153 4.40 23.71 10.79
CA GLU A 153 3.42 22.82 10.17
C GLU A 153 2.33 22.41 11.15
N LYS A 154 1.11 22.35 10.63
CA LYS A 154 -0.05 21.79 11.32
C LYS A 154 0.12 20.30 11.55
N GLU A 155 0.65 19.60 10.54
CA GLU A 155 0.96 18.19 10.65
C GLU A 155 2.22 17.98 11.49
N GLN A 156 2.11 17.10 12.48
CA GLN A 156 3.19 16.75 13.39
C GLN A 156 3.21 15.21 13.54
N PRO A 157 4.38 14.63 13.87
CA PRO A 157 4.45 13.25 14.34
C PRO A 157 3.49 13.04 15.52
N ALA A 158 2.87 11.86 15.60
CA ALA A 158 1.95 11.54 16.68
C ALA A 158 2.65 11.73 18.04
N ALA A 159 2.00 12.41 18.99
CA ALA A 159 2.64 12.81 20.25
C ALA A 159 3.25 11.64 21.06
N LYS A 160 2.64 10.45 20.97
CA LYS A 160 3.11 9.22 21.62
C LYS A 160 4.34 8.59 20.96
N ASP A 161 4.59 8.90 19.69
CA ASP A 161 5.65 8.31 18.86
C ASP A 161 6.62 9.39 18.35
N LYS A 162 6.60 10.58 18.96
CA LYS A 162 7.42 11.71 18.53
C LYS A 162 8.86 11.49 19.01
N PRO A 163 9.83 11.30 18.10
CA PRO A 163 11.22 11.09 18.48
C PRO A 163 11.82 12.38 19.04
N THR A 164 12.84 12.20 19.87
CA THR A 164 13.73 13.27 20.31
C THR A 164 14.74 13.65 19.22
N ASP A 165 15.29 14.86 19.31
CA ASP A 165 16.34 15.34 18.39
C ASP A 165 17.55 14.38 18.35
N LYS A 166 17.90 13.78 19.51
CA LYS A 166 18.99 12.81 19.61
C LYS A 166 18.66 11.49 18.92
N GLU A 167 17.44 10.97 19.07
CA GLU A 167 17.04 9.72 18.39
C GLU A 167 17.07 9.88 16.87
N MET A 168 16.57 11.01 16.36
CA MET A 168 16.65 11.33 14.93
C MET A 168 18.11 11.47 14.47
N GLN A 169 18.95 12.14 15.26
CA GLN A 169 20.38 12.25 14.96
C GLN A 169 21.08 10.89 14.90
N ASP A 170 20.85 10.03 15.91
CA ASP A 170 21.46 8.70 16.01
C ASP A 170 20.99 7.78 14.87
N ALA A 171 19.76 7.97 14.37
CA ALA A 171 19.19 7.23 13.25
C ALA A 171 19.49 7.85 11.85
N LEU A 172 20.09 9.05 11.81
CA LEU A 172 20.27 9.84 10.58
C LEU A 172 18.95 10.21 9.89
N GLU A 173 17.91 10.46 10.69
CA GLU A 173 16.56 10.78 10.26
C GLU A 173 16.22 12.25 10.55
N ASN A 174 15.07 12.69 10.03
CA ASN A 174 14.44 13.96 10.40
C ASN A 174 12.94 13.74 10.60
N GLN A 175 12.20 14.79 10.93
CA GLN A 175 10.79 14.66 11.30
C GLN A 175 9.88 14.04 10.22
N PHE A 176 10.26 14.08 8.94
CA PHE A 176 9.48 13.45 7.87
C PHE A 176 9.47 11.92 7.95
N PHE A 177 10.45 11.30 8.61
CA PHE A 177 10.48 9.85 8.83
C PHE A 177 9.37 9.37 9.78
N HIS A 178 8.82 10.29 10.56
CA HIS A 178 7.86 10.02 11.63
C HIS A 178 6.46 10.58 11.31
N LEU A 179 6.24 10.99 10.06
CA LEU A 179 4.92 11.27 9.54
C LEU A 179 4.29 10.00 8.97
N LEU A 180 2.98 9.87 9.13
CA LEU A 180 2.19 8.92 8.38
C LEU A 180 2.12 9.37 6.92
N PHE A 181 2.05 8.41 6.00
CA PHE A 181 1.97 8.67 4.56
C PHE A 181 0.79 9.60 4.19
N SER A 182 -0.33 9.47 4.90
CA SER A 182 -1.51 10.33 4.74
C SER A 182 -1.32 11.78 5.19
N GLN A 183 -0.27 12.10 5.96
CA GLN A 183 -0.02 13.47 6.43
C GLN A 183 0.67 14.33 5.35
N TYR A 184 1.40 13.72 4.40
CA TYR A 184 2.14 14.46 3.38
C TYR A 184 1.23 15.38 2.53
N VAL A 185 -0.04 15.03 2.32
CA VAL A 185 -0.99 15.84 1.52
C VAL A 185 -1.44 17.14 2.21
N ASN A 186 -1.20 17.27 3.51
CA ASN A 186 -1.62 18.41 4.33
C ASN A 186 -0.44 19.32 4.71
N LEU A 187 0.76 19.05 4.21
CA LEU A 187 1.92 19.90 4.41
C LEU A 187 1.73 21.29 3.79
N ASN A 188 2.54 22.23 4.23
CA ASN A 188 2.49 23.65 3.92
C ASN A 188 1.25 24.37 4.50
N GLN A 189 0.78 23.92 5.66
CA GLN A 189 -0.35 24.50 6.38
C GLN A 189 0.05 24.82 7.81
N ARG A 190 -0.26 26.03 8.30
CA ARG A 190 -0.04 26.38 9.70
C ARG A 190 -1.19 25.89 10.59
N PRO A 191 -0.92 25.56 11.86
CA PRO A 191 -1.99 25.40 12.84
C PRO A 191 -2.76 26.72 12.99
N ASP A 192 -4.06 26.62 13.28
CA ASP A 192 -4.87 27.80 13.52
C ASP A 192 -4.28 28.62 14.69
N PRO A 193 -4.06 29.93 14.52
CA PRO A 193 -3.43 30.74 15.54
C PRO A 193 -4.32 30.80 16.78
N LYS A 194 -3.71 30.63 17.97
CA LYS A 194 -4.47 30.72 19.22
C LYS A 194 -4.89 32.16 19.45
N ILE A 195 -6.03 32.35 20.12
CA ILE A 195 -6.58 33.69 20.41
C ILE A 195 -5.55 34.59 21.11
N ASN A 196 -4.74 34.04 22.02
CA ASN A 196 -3.71 34.82 22.71
C ASN A 196 -2.59 35.27 21.76
N ASP A 197 -2.14 34.40 20.87
CA ASP A 197 -1.11 34.73 19.87
C ASP A 197 -1.64 35.78 18.88
N LEU A 198 -2.93 35.70 18.51
CA LEU A 198 -3.60 36.72 17.70
C LEU A 198 -3.65 38.08 18.41
N LEU A 199 -3.99 38.11 19.71
CA LEU A 199 -4.04 39.34 20.49
C LEU A 199 -2.65 39.97 20.63
N ASP A 200 -1.61 39.17 20.82
CA ASP A 200 -0.23 39.65 20.88
C ASP A 200 0.24 40.15 19.51
N ASN A 201 -0.10 39.46 18.42
CA ASN A 201 0.17 39.94 17.07
C ASN A 201 -0.55 41.27 16.80
N ILE A 202 -1.83 41.41 17.14
CA ILE A 202 -2.59 42.67 16.99
C ILE A 202 -1.94 43.82 17.78
N ARG A 203 -1.36 43.53 18.96
CA ARG A 203 -0.67 44.53 19.78
C ARG A 203 0.70 44.93 19.21
N ASN A 204 1.38 44.01 18.52
CA ASN A 204 2.76 44.18 18.06
C ASN A 204 2.86 44.66 16.60
N PHE A 205 1.85 44.42 15.77
CA PHE A 205 1.84 44.90 14.38
C PHE A 205 1.25 46.31 14.29
N ILE A 206 2.00 47.22 13.67
CA ILE A 206 1.60 48.62 13.50
C ILE A 206 0.63 48.77 12.33
N LYS A 207 0.63 47.83 11.38
CA LYS A 207 -0.20 47.84 10.17
C LYS A 207 -0.97 46.54 9.99
N TYR A 208 -2.24 46.67 9.59
CA TYR A 208 -3.12 45.54 9.28
C TYR A 208 -2.52 44.61 8.23
N ASP A 209 -1.86 45.15 7.20
CA ASP A 209 -1.29 44.37 6.11
C ASP A 209 -0.17 43.44 6.58
N GLU A 210 0.64 43.87 7.56
CA GLU A 210 1.71 43.06 8.15
C GLU A 210 1.15 41.91 8.98
N LEU A 211 0.09 42.18 9.75
CA LEU A 211 -0.65 41.17 10.50
C LEU A 211 -1.33 40.16 9.56
N GLN A 212 -1.96 40.64 8.48
CA GLN A 212 -2.59 39.78 7.49
C GLN A 212 -1.55 38.89 6.79
N ALA A 213 -0.40 39.45 6.44
CA ALA A 213 0.71 38.70 5.85
C ALA A 213 1.23 37.63 6.81
N GLU A 214 1.41 37.92 8.10
CA GLU A 214 1.87 36.91 9.06
C GLU A 214 0.82 35.83 9.32
N ILE A 215 -0.47 36.19 9.47
CA ILE A 215 -1.55 35.20 9.68
C ILE A 215 -1.67 34.24 8.48
N THR A 216 -1.50 34.76 7.26
CA THR A 216 -1.64 33.97 6.03
C THR A 216 -0.33 33.36 5.54
N ARG A 217 0.79 33.64 6.20
CA ARG A 217 2.11 33.12 5.85
C ARG A 217 2.08 31.60 5.84
N LYS A 218 2.59 31.00 4.77
CA LYS A 218 2.80 29.56 4.67
C LYS A 218 4.18 29.16 5.23
N PRO A 219 4.35 27.92 5.72
CA PRO A 219 5.65 27.39 6.12
C PRO A 219 6.70 27.50 5.02
N VAL A 220 6.35 27.10 3.79
CA VAL A 220 7.17 27.20 2.58
C VAL A 220 6.61 28.30 1.68
N GLN A 221 7.44 29.32 1.42
CA GLN A 221 7.05 30.52 0.67
C GLN A 221 7.65 30.59 -0.73
N ASP A 222 8.73 29.86 -1.02
CA ASP A 222 9.25 29.75 -2.38
C ASP A 222 8.14 29.20 -3.29
N SER A 223 7.86 29.91 -4.38
CA SER A 223 6.72 29.60 -5.24
C SER A 223 6.84 28.22 -5.88
N TYR A 224 8.05 27.82 -6.27
CA TYR A 224 8.25 26.52 -6.92
C TYR A 224 8.06 25.38 -5.93
N ASP A 225 8.64 25.50 -4.74
CA ASP A 225 8.46 24.51 -3.67
C ASP A 225 7.00 24.43 -3.21
N ALA A 226 6.32 25.57 -3.08
CA ALA A 226 4.92 25.63 -2.71
C ALA A 226 3.99 24.99 -3.76
N ASP A 227 4.27 25.21 -5.05
CA ASP A 227 3.52 24.60 -6.16
C ASP A 227 3.72 23.08 -6.20
N PHE A 228 4.95 22.60 -5.96
CA PHE A 228 5.23 21.18 -5.82
C PHE A 228 4.41 20.54 -4.69
N LEU A 229 4.39 21.15 -3.49
CA LEU A 229 3.62 20.66 -2.35
C LEU A 229 2.12 20.62 -2.64
N ALA A 230 1.59 21.61 -3.37
CA ALA A 230 0.20 21.62 -3.81
C ALA A 230 -0.12 20.49 -4.80
N ALA A 231 0.81 20.16 -5.71
CA ALA A 231 0.65 19.10 -6.69
C ALA A 231 0.61 17.69 -6.06
N LEU A 232 1.31 17.46 -4.94
CA LEU A 232 1.30 16.19 -4.21
C LEU A 232 -0.10 15.79 -3.72
N LYS A 233 -0.90 16.77 -3.27
CA LYS A 233 -2.23 16.56 -2.68
C LYS A 233 -3.17 15.73 -3.59
N ASN A 234 -3.05 15.91 -4.90
CA ASN A 234 -3.92 15.23 -5.88
C ASN A 234 -3.39 13.85 -6.30
N LYS A 235 -2.16 13.47 -5.94
CA LYS A 235 -1.47 12.28 -6.46
C LYS A 235 -1.24 11.17 -5.43
N ILE A 236 -1.21 11.51 -4.14
CA ILE A 236 -0.90 10.56 -3.05
C ILE A 236 -2.06 9.61 -2.72
N GLY A 237 -3.32 10.03 -2.94
CA GLY A 237 -4.49 9.29 -2.46
C GLY A 237 -4.63 7.85 -3.00
N ALA A 238 -4.23 7.59 -4.25
CA ALA A 238 -4.25 6.23 -4.81
C ALA A 238 -3.13 5.35 -4.23
N ILE A 239 -1.95 5.93 -3.99
CA ILE A 239 -0.82 5.25 -3.35
C ILE A 239 -1.18 4.83 -1.93
N GLU A 240 -1.81 5.71 -1.15
CA GLU A 240 -2.24 5.40 0.21
C GLU A 240 -3.32 4.31 0.26
N LYS A 241 -4.23 4.27 -0.71
CA LYS A 241 -5.23 3.18 -0.80
C LYS A 241 -4.56 1.82 -1.03
N MET A 242 -3.57 1.77 -1.93
CA MET A 242 -2.80 0.53 -2.15
C MET A 242 -1.99 0.14 -0.91
N ARG A 243 -1.30 1.10 -0.28
CA ARG A 243 -0.57 0.89 0.98
C ARG A 243 -1.44 0.28 2.07
N ASN A 244 -2.69 0.74 2.21
CA ASN A 244 -3.63 0.19 3.18
C ASN A 244 -4.03 -1.27 2.87
N CYS A 245 -4.15 -1.66 1.60
CA CYS A 245 -4.36 -3.07 1.24
C CYS A 245 -3.15 -3.93 1.64
N ILE A 246 -1.94 -3.46 1.36
CA ILE A 246 -0.68 -4.14 1.71
C ILE A 246 -0.54 -4.31 3.22
N ALA A 247 -0.75 -3.23 3.99
CA ALA A 247 -0.62 -3.24 5.45
C ALA A 247 -1.58 -4.22 6.15
N HIS A 248 -2.67 -4.60 5.47
CA HIS A 248 -3.64 -5.55 5.98
C HIS A 248 -3.61 -6.91 5.28
N HIS A 249 -2.62 -7.16 4.43
CA HIS A 249 -2.48 -8.40 3.65
C HIS A 249 -3.74 -8.75 2.84
N ARG A 250 -4.40 -7.74 2.27
CA ARG A 250 -5.65 -7.91 1.50
C ARG A 250 -5.41 -7.75 0.02
N ARG A 251 -6.11 -8.55 -0.78
CA ARG A 251 -6.21 -8.34 -2.22
C ARG A 251 -6.83 -6.96 -2.50
N PRO A 252 -6.16 -6.09 -3.26
CA PRO A 252 -6.74 -4.82 -3.67
C PRO A 252 -7.89 -5.06 -4.67
N SER A 253 -8.86 -4.14 -4.70
CA SER A 253 -9.88 -4.16 -5.76
C SER A 253 -9.28 -3.72 -7.10
N SER A 254 -9.86 -4.13 -8.23
CA SER A 254 -9.43 -3.68 -9.57
C SER A 254 -9.33 -2.16 -9.67
N ARG A 255 -10.29 -1.44 -9.07
CA ARG A 255 -10.26 0.04 -8.99
C ARG A 255 -9.06 0.58 -8.20
N THR A 256 -8.64 -0.12 -7.15
CA THR A 256 -7.45 0.26 -6.36
C THR A 256 -6.18 0.01 -7.17
N GLU A 257 -6.09 -1.14 -7.83
CA GLU A 257 -4.96 -1.51 -8.69
C GLU A 257 -4.80 -0.51 -9.84
N GLU A 258 -5.85 -0.29 -10.62
CA GLU A 258 -5.87 0.69 -11.72
C GLU A 258 -5.52 2.09 -11.22
N GLY A 259 -6.10 2.51 -10.09
CA GLY A 259 -5.80 3.80 -9.48
C GLY A 259 -4.32 3.94 -9.11
N TYR A 260 -3.72 2.88 -8.56
CA TYR A 260 -2.30 2.84 -8.23
C TYR A 260 -1.42 2.86 -9.49
N GLN A 261 -1.69 2.00 -10.47
CA GLN A 261 -0.94 1.92 -11.72
C GLN A 261 -0.93 3.26 -12.49
N ASN A 262 -2.01 4.02 -12.41
CA ASN A 262 -2.08 5.36 -13.02
C ASN A 262 -1.34 6.43 -12.20
N ALA A 263 -1.36 6.34 -10.87
CA ALA A 263 -0.78 7.37 -9.99
C ALA A 263 0.73 7.19 -9.76
N GLN A 264 1.20 5.95 -9.67
CA GLN A 264 2.59 5.56 -9.42
C GLN A 264 3.59 6.24 -10.39
N PRO A 265 3.39 6.20 -11.72
CA PRO A 265 4.33 6.84 -12.64
C PRO A 265 4.27 8.37 -12.53
N LEU A 266 3.08 8.94 -12.31
CA LEU A 266 2.89 10.39 -12.20
C LEU A 266 3.55 10.99 -10.96
N ILE A 267 3.50 10.29 -9.83
CA ILE A 267 4.18 10.75 -8.60
C ILE A 267 5.69 10.55 -8.72
N SER A 268 6.13 9.44 -9.32
CA SER A 268 7.56 9.18 -9.55
C SER A 268 8.17 10.25 -10.45
N GLN A 269 7.52 10.56 -11.57
CA GLN A 269 7.93 11.61 -12.48
C GLN A 269 7.98 12.98 -11.79
N LEU A 270 6.93 13.36 -11.03
CA LEU A 270 6.92 14.62 -10.30
C LEU A 270 8.10 14.74 -9.33
N LEU A 271 8.44 13.65 -8.64
CA LEU A 271 9.58 13.61 -7.71
C LEU A 271 10.92 13.68 -8.45
N ASP A 272 11.04 12.99 -9.58
CA ASP A 272 12.25 12.97 -10.39
C ASP A 272 12.52 14.35 -11.03
N GLU A 273 11.50 14.98 -11.61
CA GLU A 273 11.58 16.33 -12.17
C GLU A 273 12.02 17.36 -11.12
N TYR A 274 11.50 17.25 -9.89
CA TYR A 274 11.93 18.12 -8.80
C TYR A 274 13.42 17.90 -8.45
N LEU A 275 13.86 16.64 -8.32
CA LEU A 275 15.24 16.33 -7.96
C LEU A 275 16.24 16.65 -9.07
N GLU A 276 15.87 16.44 -10.33
CA GLU A 276 16.72 16.70 -11.51
C GLU A 276 17.12 18.17 -11.59
N ARG A 277 16.21 19.09 -11.24
CA ARG A 277 16.50 20.52 -11.17
C ARG A 277 17.69 20.86 -10.26
N TRP A 278 17.86 20.08 -9.20
CA TRP A 278 18.91 20.26 -8.20
C TRP A 278 20.05 19.26 -8.38
N SER A 279 20.09 18.57 -9.51
CA SER A 279 21.19 17.67 -9.85
C SER A 279 22.50 18.45 -9.95
N TRP A 280 23.55 17.87 -9.38
CA TRP A 280 24.88 18.45 -9.47
C TRP A 280 25.43 18.22 -10.88
N ASN A 281 25.73 19.31 -11.59
CA ASN A 281 26.38 19.27 -12.89
C ASN A 281 27.85 19.70 -12.75
N GLU A 282 28.78 18.74 -12.74
CA GLU A 282 30.23 18.99 -12.61
C GLU A 282 30.76 19.98 -13.66
N ALA A 283 30.23 19.94 -14.89
CA ALA A 283 30.66 20.81 -16.00
C ALA A 283 30.34 22.30 -15.81
N ALA A 284 29.34 22.65 -14.98
CA ALA A 284 28.96 24.04 -14.72
C ALA A 284 29.71 24.67 -13.54
N ASN A 285 30.26 23.83 -12.64
CA ASN A 285 30.91 24.27 -11.40
C ASN A 285 32.45 24.32 -11.50
N GLY A 286 33.03 23.99 -12.66
CA GLY A 286 34.48 23.94 -12.90
C GLY A 286 35.09 25.17 -13.59
N SER A 287 34.34 26.24 -13.86
CA SER A 287 34.81 27.37 -14.67
C SER A 287 34.91 28.72 -13.93
N SER A 288 34.99 28.75 -12.60
CA SER A 288 35.16 30.00 -11.83
C SER A 288 36.55 30.26 -11.26
N ASP A 289 37.53 29.36 -11.49
CA ASP A 289 38.86 29.43 -10.85
C ASP A 289 40.01 29.70 -11.83
N GLU A 290 39.77 30.36 -12.96
CA GLU A 290 40.84 30.88 -13.83
C GLU A 290 40.60 32.35 -14.22
N GLU A 291 40.57 33.24 -13.23
CA GLU A 291 40.94 34.65 -13.46
C GLU A 291 41.36 35.32 -12.14
N SER A 292 42.47 34.85 -11.56
CA SER A 292 43.24 35.65 -10.61
C SER A 292 44.71 35.21 -10.57
N ASN A 293 45.50 35.76 -11.49
CA ASN A 293 46.77 36.48 -11.25
C ASN A 293 47.71 36.40 -12.47
N PRO A 294 48.65 37.36 -12.63
CA PRO A 294 48.80 38.67 -11.98
C PRO A 294 48.71 39.87 -12.95
#